data_AF-A0A836SY40-F1
#
_entry.id   AF-A0A836SY40-F1
#
_cell.length_a   1.000
_cell.length_b   1.000
_cell.length_c   1.000
_cell.angle_alpha   90.00
_cell.angle_beta   90.00
_cell.angle_gamma   90.00
#
_symmetry.space_group_name_H-M   'P 1'
#
loop_
_entity.id
_entity.type
_entity.pdbx_description
1 polymer ?
#
loop_
_entity_poly.entity_id
_entity_poly.type
_entity_poly.pdbx_seq_one_letter_code
_entity_poly.pdbx_strand_id
1 'polypeptide(L)'
;MKNLFFLFFIFVFTCTSFAQKEIDSFKQLLNDSSISKEQKASIYNKISDTYCVQGKPEYGLIYAQKAYDIAESINNKEELNEALSNLYRNYIIKNRYDSAFSIAKRLLKIYLSDDNKYQMAIQYSRLGTVYSNLGLIEKAMDYYLTAIRLSKESDDYEFKAYLYNNIALTYINLSQPESAINFLEKAKKNAEKVPDKLDLLSYTYDNIGSYYKIFGDKNIAIEYYEQSLSVKQKVGNISDIIVSFINLSGVAIKKNDFTKARKYLSKAMSYHPDTLNLPLLNIQVNRNLGKLYYQTGDYNQAILHYK
;
A
#
# COMPACT_ATOMS: atom_id res chain seq x y z
N MET A 1 -23.57 -10.78 -10.25
CA MET A 1 -22.99 -9.52 -9.77
C MET A 1 -21.49 -9.71 -9.59
N LYS A 2 -20.66 -9.10 -10.45
CA LYS A 2 -19.20 -9.26 -10.39
C LYS A 2 -18.65 -8.39 -9.24
N ASN A 3 -18.49 -8.97 -8.05
CA ASN A 3 -17.67 -8.37 -7.01
C ASN A 3 -16.21 -8.46 -7.47
N LEU A 4 -15.76 -7.43 -8.20
CA LEU A 4 -14.36 -7.24 -8.52
C LEU A 4 -13.67 -6.78 -7.22
N PHE A 5 -13.31 -7.72 -6.35
CA PHE A 5 -12.45 -7.46 -5.20
C PHE A 5 -11.09 -7.00 -5.74
N PHE A 6 -10.89 -5.70 -5.86
CA PHE A 6 -9.54 -5.15 -5.86
C PHE A 6 -9.05 -5.25 -4.42
N LEU A 7 -8.22 -6.26 -4.15
CA LEU A 7 -7.29 -6.20 -3.03
C LEU A 7 -6.51 -4.89 -3.19
N PHE A 8 -6.75 -3.94 -2.29
CA PHE A 8 -5.83 -2.83 -2.10
C PHE A 8 -4.46 -3.47 -1.81
N PHE A 9 -3.50 -3.28 -2.71
CA PHE A 9 -2.12 -3.67 -2.47
C PHE A 9 -1.62 -2.83 -1.30
N ILE A 10 -1.60 -3.43 -0.13
CA ILE A 10 -0.89 -2.91 1.02
C ILE A 10 0.56 -3.35 0.86
N PHE A 11 1.43 -2.34 0.78
CA PHE A 11 2.86 -2.46 0.54
C PHE A 11 3.49 -3.49 1.49
N VAL A 12 4.14 -4.49 0.91
CA VAL A 12 4.99 -5.44 1.63
C VAL A 12 6.41 -5.14 1.18
N PHE A 13 7.15 -4.36 1.97
CA PHE A 13 8.58 -4.17 1.77
C PHE A 13 9.33 -5.43 2.19
N THR A 14 9.95 -6.11 1.24
CA THR A 14 10.97 -7.11 1.58
C THR A 14 12.34 -6.61 1.15
N CYS A 15 12.88 -5.65 1.89
CA CYS A 15 14.33 -5.53 2.06
C CYS A 15 14.69 -6.12 3.43
N THR A 16 14.40 -7.42 3.59
CA THR A 16 14.35 -8.09 4.90
C THR A 16 15.67 -8.06 5.64
N SER A 17 16.81 -8.02 4.96
CA SER A 17 18.13 -8.04 5.63
C SER A 17 18.51 -6.70 6.25
N PHE A 18 18.26 -5.57 5.55
CA PHE A 18 18.58 -4.24 6.07
C PHE A 18 17.60 -3.83 7.17
N ALA A 19 16.30 -4.00 6.92
CA ALA A 19 15.26 -3.65 7.87
C ALA A 19 15.29 -4.56 9.12
N GLN A 20 15.74 -5.81 9.01
CA GLN A 20 15.97 -6.67 10.19
C GLN A 20 17.16 -6.18 11.01
N LYS A 21 18.27 -5.79 10.37
CA LYS A 21 19.43 -5.18 11.07
C LYS A 21 19.05 -3.89 11.79
N GLU A 22 18.21 -3.07 11.18
CA GLU A 22 17.69 -1.84 11.79
C GLU A 22 16.84 -2.15 13.03
N ILE A 23 15.91 -3.11 12.94
CA ILE A 23 15.12 -3.56 14.09
C ILE A 23 16.01 -4.09 15.21
N ASP A 24 17.05 -4.86 14.88
CA ASP A 24 17.95 -5.43 15.87
C ASP A 24 18.79 -4.34 16.56
N SER A 25 19.22 -3.32 15.81
CA SER A 25 19.86 -2.12 16.36
C SER A 25 18.94 -1.37 17.32
N PHE A 26 17.68 -1.15 16.94
CA PHE A 26 16.69 -0.53 17.83
C PHE A 26 16.42 -1.36 19.08
N LYS A 27 16.35 -2.69 18.96
CA LYS A 27 16.20 -3.59 20.12
C LYS A 27 17.40 -3.55 21.05
N GLN A 28 18.61 -3.39 20.52
CA GLN A 28 19.80 -3.21 21.33
C GLN A 28 19.73 -1.90 22.13
N LEU A 29 19.32 -0.80 21.50
CA LEU A 29 19.12 0.49 22.19
C LEU A 29 18.10 0.38 23.33
N LEU A 30 17.05 -0.43 23.18
CA LEU A 30 16.04 -0.66 24.23
C LEU A 30 16.58 -1.35 25.49
N ASN A 31 17.75 -2.01 25.41
CA ASN A 31 18.39 -2.64 26.56
C ASN A 31 19.27 -1.67 27.36
N ASP A 32 19.55 -0.48 26.82
CA ASP A 32 20.29 0.55 27.53
C ASP A 32 19.40 1.19 28.61
N SER A 33 19.77 1.00 29.87
CA SER A 33 19.03 1.54 31.02
C SER A 33 19.05 3.08 31.10
N SER A 34 19.91 3.75 30.33
CA SER A 34 20.02 5.21 30.32
C SER A 34 18.97 5.92 29.47
N ILE A 35 18.26 5.21 28.59
CA ILE A 35 17.25 5.83 27.73
C ILE A 35 16.02 6.26 28.53
N SER A 36 15.54 7.47 28.24
CA SER A 36 14.30 7.99 28.81
C SER A 36 13.07 7.22 28.32
N LYS A 37 11.95 7.36 29.05
CA LYS A 37 10.65 6.81 28.62
C LYS A 37 10.22 7.34 27.25
N GLU A 38 10.46 8.62 26.98
CA GLU A 38 10.17 9.24 25.68
C GLU A 38 10.98 8.60 24.55
N GLN A 39 12.31 8.48 24.72
CA GLN A 39 13.17 7.80 23.74
C GLN A 39 12.73 6.34 23.53
N LYS A 40 12.30 5.65 24.59
CA LYS A 40 11.77 4.30 24.50
C LYS A 40 10.50 4.21 23.66
N ALA A 41 9.57 5.15 23.83
CA ALA A 41 8.36 5.23 23.01
C ALA A 41 8.70 5.49 21.54
N SER A 42 9.62 6.44 21.28
CA SER A 42 10.10 6.76 19.93
C SER A 42 10.72 5.56 19.23
N ILE A 43 11.57 4.79 19.94
CA ILE A 43 12.17 3.58 19.39
C ILE A 43 11.10 2.52 19.09
N TYR A 44 10.11 2.34 19.96
CA TYR A 44 9.00 1.43 19.68
C TYR A 44 8.15 1.86 18.48
N ASN A 45 7.93 3.15 18.29
CA ASN A 45 7.26 3.69 17.10
C ASN A 45 8.05 3.38 15.82
N LYS A 46 9.37 3.57 15.83
CA LYS A 46 10.24 3.21 14.70
C LYS A 46 10.20 1.71 14.38
N ILE A 47 10.34 0.85 15.40
CA ILE A 47 10.24 -0.60 15.22
C ILE A 47 8.87 -0.99 14.65
N SER A 48 7.79 -0.38 15.14
CA SER A 48 6.44 -0.64 14.63
C SER A 48 6.32 -0.31 13.15
N ASP A 49 6.81 0.87 12.75
CA ASP A 49 6.79 1.32 11.36
C ASP A 49 7.62 0.38 10.48
N THR A 50 8.83 0.00 10.90
CA THR A 50 9.67 -0.95 10.15
C THR A 50 8.98 -2.30 9.97
N TYR A 51 8.31 -2.83 10.99
CA TYR A 51 7.54 -4.08 10.86
C TYR A 51 6.29 -3.93 9.97
N CYS A 52 5.61 -2.80 10.04
CA CYS A 52 4.46 -2.47 9.20
C CYS A 52 4.87 -2.45 7.72
N VAL A 53 5.96 -1.73 7.43
CA VAL A 53 6.64 -1.67 6.13
C VAL A 53 7.01 -3.07 5.67
N GLN A 54 7.55 -3.94 6.54
CA GLN A 54 7.85 -5.33 6.22
C GLN A 54 6.64 -6.24 5.92
N GLY A 55 5.41 -5.72 6.00
CA GLY A 55 4.20 -6.54 5.88
C GLY A 55 4.04 -7.54 7.02
N LYS A 56 4.61 -7.25 8.20
CA LYS A 56 4.47 -8.08 9.41
C LYS A 56 3.71 -7.32 10.50
N PRO A 57 2.43 -7.01 10.26
CA PRO A 57 1.67 -6.12 11.13
C PRO A 57 1.39 -6.71 12.52
N GLU A 58 1.54 -8.01 12.73
CA GLU A 58 1.44 -8.67 14.03
C GLU A 58 2.48 -8.12 15.00
N TYR A 59 3.73 -8.02 14.56
CA TYR A 59 4.80 -7.42 15.35
C TYR A 59 4.63 -5.90 15.42
N GLY A 60 4.26 -5.27 14.30
CA GLY A 60 4.00 -3.83 14.26
C GLY A 60 2.98 -3.39 15.31
N LEU A 61 1.87 -4.10 15.48
CA LEU A 61 0.86 -3.83 16.51
C LEU A 61 1.42 -3.95 17.93
N ILE A 62 2.25 -4.95 18.22
CA ILE A 62 2.85 -5.14 19.55
C ILE A 62 3.70 -3.91 19.92
N TYR A 63 4.55 -3.45 19.00
CA TYR A 63 5.42 -2.31 19.26
C TYR A 63 4.67 -0.97 19.28
N ALA A 64 3.66 -0.80 18.41
CA ALA A 64 2.80 0.38 18.45
C ALA A 64 2.05 0.49 19.79
N GLN A 65 1.56 -0.63 20.32
CA GLN A 65 0.88 -0.65 21.61
C GLN A 65 1.84 -0.29 22.76
N LYS A 66 3.08 -0.82 22.74
CA LYS A 66 4.10 -0.45 23.74
C LYS A 66 4.46 1.04 23.67
N ALA A 67 4.57 1.61 22.47
CA ALA A 67 4.80 3.04 22.30
C ALA A 67 3.63 3.85 22.85
N TYR A 68 2.39 3.44 22.52
CA TYR A 68 1.17 4.04 23.00
C TYR A 68 1.11 4.06 24.54
N ASP A 69 1.31 2.91 25.20
CA ASP A 69 1.19 2.79 26.66
C ASP A 69 2.20 3.71 27.38
N ILE A 70 3.43 3.79 26.86
CA ILE A 70 4.45 4.67 27.42
C ILE A 70 4.10 6.13 27.17
N ALA A 71 3.78 6.50 25.92
CA ALA A 71 3.46 7.87 25.53
C ALA A 71 2.26 8.43 26.33
N GLU A 72 1.23 7.60 26.56
CA GLU A 72 0.10 7.93 27.41
C GLU A 72 0.55 8.13 28.87
N SER A 73 1.40 7.25 29.42
CA SER A 73 1.89 7.36 30.81
C SER A 73 2.71 8.61 31.10
N ILE A 74 3.40 9.14 30.08
CA ILE A 74 4.23 10.36 30.20
C ILE A 74 3.53 11.61 29.63
N ASN A 75 2.28 11.49 29.19
CA ASN A 75 1.52 12.55 28.53
C ASN A 75 2.25 13.20 27.33
N ASN A 76 3.05 12.43 26.59
CA ASN A 76 3.74 12.92 25.39
C ASN A 76 2.79 12.80 24.19
N LYS A 77 2.26 13.95 23.73
CA LYS A 77 1.30 14.02 22.63
C LYS A 77 1.89 13.59 21.29
N GLU A 78 3.15 13.90 21.03
CA GLU A 78 3.81 13.59 19.76
C GLU A 78 3.96 12.08 19.58
N GLU A 79 4.56 11.41 20.56
CA GLU A 79 4.75 9.96 20.53
C GLU A 79 3.42 9.19 20.59
N LEU A 80 2.40 9.75 21.26
CA LEU A 80 1.05 9.19 21.27
C LEU A 80 0.40 9.25 19.89
N ASN A 81 0.55 10.37 19.18
CA ASN A 81 0.00 10.55 17.84
C ASN A 81 0.68 9.64 16.81
N GLU A 82 2.00 9.42 16.94
CA GLU A 82 2.71 8.47 16.09
C GLU A 82 2.33 7.03 16.42
N ALA A 83 2.19 6.67 17.70
CA ALA A 83 1.75 5.33 18.10
C ALA A 83 0.34 5.02 17.60
N LEU A 84 -0.59 5.98 17.69
CA LEU A 84 -1.93 5.86 17.10
C LEU A 84 -1.85 5.73 15.57
N SER A 85 -0.98 6.49 14.90
CA SER A 85 -0.78 6.37 13.45
C SER A 85 -0.25 5.00 13.05
N ASN A 86 0.72 4.46 13.80
CA ASN A 86 1.24 3.10 13.64
C ASN A 86 0.15 2.03 13.85
N LEU A 87 -0.65 2.14 14.93
CA LEU A 87 -1.78 1.25 15.17
C LEU A 87 -2.77 1.26 14.01
N TYR A 88 -3.13 2.45 13.52
CA TYR A 88 -4.00 2.60 12.35
C TYR A 88 -3.43 1.87 11.13
N ARG A 89 -2.16 2.15 10.75
CA ARG A 89 -1.52 1.54 9.58
C ARG A 89 -1.57 0.01 9.68
N ASN A 90 -1.14 -0.54 10.81
CA ASN A 90 -1.12 -1.98 11.03
C ASN A 90 -2.53 -2.62 11.04
N TYR A 91 -3.55 -1.95 11.59
CA TYR A 91 -4.93 -2.44 11.52
C TYR A 91 -5.49 -2.46 10.11
N ILE A 92 -5.13 -1.48 9.26
CA ILE A 92 -5.48 -1.50 7.84
C ILE A 92 -4.85 -2.72 7.15
N ILE A 93 -3.57 -3.02 7.41
CA ILE A 93 -2.88 -4.22 6.85
C ILE A 93 -3.59 -5.51 7.27
N LYS A 94 -4.05 -5.59 8.52
CA LYS A 94 -4.78 -6.75 9.03
C LYS A 94 -6.27 -6.78 8.68
N ASN A 95 -6.76 -5.85 7.86
CA ASN A 95 -8.18 -5.68 7.54
C ASN A 95 -9.09 -5.54 8.78
N ARG A 96 -8.55 -5.00 9.89
CA ARG A 96 -9.29 -4.72 11.13
C ARG A 96 -9.88 -3.32 11.08
N TYR A 97 -10.85 -3.13 10.20
CA TYR A 97 -11.41 -1.81 9.87
C TYR A 97 -12.11 -1.12 11.04
N ASP A 98 -12.76 -1.85 11.95
CA ASP A 98 -13.39 -1.25 13.15
C ASP A 98 -12.36 -0.63 14.11
N SER A 99 -11.22 -1.31 14.27
CA SER A 99 -10.11 -0.81 15.07
C SER A 99 -9.45 0.40 14.40
N ALA A 100 -9.20 0.33 13.09
CA ALA A 100 -8.67 1.46 12.31
C ALA A 100 -9.62 2.68 12.35
N PHE A 101 -10.93 2.46 12.25
CA PHE A 101 -11.95 3.50 12.37
C PHE A 101 -11.88 4.20 13.73
N SER A 102 -11.82 3.41 14.80
CA SER A 102 -11.77 3.92 16.18
C SER A 102 -10.54 4.80 16.41
N ILE A 103 -9.39 4.38 15.87
CA ILE A 103 -8.14 5.16 15.94
C ILE A 103 -8.25 6.47 15.14
N ALA A 104 -8.75 6.42 13.90
CA ALA A 104 -8.93 7.62 13.07
C ALA A 104 -9.89 8.62 13.72
N LYS A 105 -10.99 8.14 14.34
CA LYS A 105 -11.92 8.99 15.11
C LYS A 105 -11.28 9.62 16.33
N ARG A 106 -10.43 8.87 17.06
CA ARG A 106 -9.71 9.39 18.23
C ARG A 106 -8.74 10.49 17.82
N LEU A 107 -7.92 10.27 16.80
CA LEU A 107 -7.00 11.28 16.27
C LEU A 107 -7.76 12.50 15.74
N LEU A 108 -8.89 12.30 15.06
CA LEU A 108 -9.72 13.41 14.59
C LEU A 108 -10.23 14.27 15.76
N LYS A 109 -10.63 13.66 16.88
CA LYS A 109 -11.05 14.40 18.08
C LYS A 109 -9.94 15.25 18.68
N ILE A 110 -8.69 14.75 18.69
CA ILE A 110 -7.51 15.50 19.14
C ILE A 110 -7.27 16.71 18.24
N TYR A 111 -7.26 16.51 16.92
CA TYR A 111 -6.97 17.62 16.00
C TYR A 111 -8.12 18.61 15.82
N LEU A 112 -9.36 18.20 16.15
CA LEU A 112 -10.49 19.11 16.30
C LEU A 112 -10.31 20.07 17.47
N SER A 113 -9.76 19.62 18.61
CA SER A 113 -9.49 20.53 19.73
C SER A 113 -8.32 21.48 19.46
N ASP A 114 -7.39 21.09 18.59
CA ASP A 114 -6.20 21.86 18.25
C ASP A 114 -6.40 22.79 17.03
N ASP A 115 -7.60 22.82 16.42
CA ASP A 115 -7.96 23.53 15.17
C ASP A 115 -6.94 23.31 14.01
N ASN A 116 -6.32 22.13 13.97
CA ASN A 116 -5.31 21.80 12.97
C ASN A 116 -5.97 21.19 11.73
N LYS A 117 -6.41 22.05 10.81
CA LYS A 117 -7.08 21.64 9.55
C LYS A 117 -6.31 20.61 8.75
N TYR A 118 -4.98 20.73 8.68
CA TYR A 118 -4.15 19.79 7.93
C TYR A 118 -4.18 18.39 8.56
N GLN A 119 -3.99 18.31 9.88
CA GLN A 119 -4.04 17.04 10.59
C GLN A 119 -5.45 16.42 10.56
N MET A 120 -6.50 17.25 10.62
CA MET A 120 -7.88 16.81 10.37
C MET A 120 -8.04 16.21 8.97
N ALA A 121 -7.44 16.82 7.93
CA ALA A 121 -7.48 16.28 6.57
C ALA A 121 -6.91 14.86 6.49
N ILE A 122 -5.79 14.60 7.18
CA ILE A 122 -5.20 13.25 7.25
C ILE A 122 -6.19 12.27 7.87
N GLN A 123 -6.84 12.63 8.99
CA GLN A 123 -7.77 11.71 9.64
C GLN A 123 -9.05 11.49 8.83
N TYR A 124 -9.55 12.51 8.13
CA TYR A 124 -10.64 12.35 7.17
C TYR A 124 -10.25 11.43 6.02
N SER A 125 -9.05 11.56 5.47
CA SER A 125 -8.55 10.62 4.46
C SER A 125 -8.50 9.18 5.01
N ARG A 126 -8.09 8.99 6.26
CA ARG A 126 -8.07 7.67 6.91
C ARG A 126 -9.46 7.07 7.05
N LEU A 127 -10.45 7.88 7.46
CA LEU A 127 -11.85 7.45 7.50
C LEU A 127 -12.36 7.09 6.10
N GLY A 128 -12.01 7.88 5.08
CA GLY A 128 -12.31 7.55 3.68
C GLY A 128 -11.75 6.19 3.28
N THR A 129 -10.50 5.91 3.61
CA THR A 129 -9.85 4.61 3.35
C THR A 129 -10.54 3.45 4.08
N VAL A 130 -10.96 3.64 5.33
CA VAL A 130 -11.73 2.62 6.05
C VAL A 130 -13.05 2.32 5.34
N TYR A 131 -13.84 3.33 4.97
CA TYR A 131 -15.12 3.12 4.29
C TYR A 131 -14.96 2.55 2.88
N SER A 132 -13.91 2.96 2.16
CA SER A 132 -13.58 2.42 0.85
C SER A 132 -13.30 0.91 0.92
N ASN A 133 -12.51 0.47 1.91
CA ASN A 133 -12.25 -0.96 2.15
C ASN A 133 -13.48 -1.75 2.62
N LEU A 134 -14.43 -1.10 3.31
CA LEU A 134 -15.72 -1.69 3.67
C LEU A 134 -16.71 -1.74 2.49
N GLY A 135 -16.35 -1.23 1.30
CA GLY A 135 -17.23 -1.14 0.13
C GLY A 135 -18.31 -0.06 0.24
N LEU A 136 -18.23 0.80 1.25
CA LEU A 136 -19.17 1.92 1.49
C LEU A 136 -18.68 3.16 0.75
N ILE A 137 -18.75 3.09 -0.58
CA ILE A 137 -18.04 4.01 -1.46
C ILE A 137 -18.50 5.48 -1.33
N GLU A 138 -19.81 5.74 -1.25
CA GLU A 138 -20.33 7.11 -1.11
C GLU A 138 -19.79 7.79 0.15
N LYS A 139 -19.83 7.09 1.28
CA LYS A 139 -19.25 7.58 2.55
C LYS A 139 -17.76 7.82 2.43
N ALA A 140 -17.02 6.94 1.74
CA ALA A 140 -15.60 7.12 1.51
C ALA A 140 -15.31 8.44 0.77
N MET A 141 -16.10 8.72 -0.27
CA MET A 141 -15.98 9.95 -1.06
C MET A 141 -16.28 11.21 -0.26
N ASP A 142 -17.30 11.23 0.60
CA ASP A 142 -17.59 12.38 1.47
C ASP A 142 -16.39 12.75 2.35
N TYR A 143 -15.74 11.74 2.92
CA TYR A 143 -14.56 11.92 3.75
C TYR A 143 -13.35 12.36 2.94
N TYR A 144 -13.12 11.78 1.75
CA TYR A 144 -12.04 12.19 0.88
C TYR A 144 -12.19 13.63 0.36
N LEU A 145 -13.39 14.05 -0.03
CA LEU A 145 -13.67 15.42 -0.45
C LEU A 145 -13.45 16.42 0.69
N THR A 146 -13.83 16.02 1.92
CA THR A 146 -13.52 16.81 3.12
C THR A 146 -12.01 16.94 3.34
N ALA A 147 -11.25 15.85 3.18
CA ALA A 147 -9.79 15.87 3.27
C ALA A 147 -9.13 16.77 2.20
N ILE A 148 -9.65 16.79 0.97
CA ILE A 148 -9.17 17.70 -0.08
C ILE A 148 -9.39 19.16 0.35
N ARG A 149 -10.61 19.50 0.80
CA ARG A 149 -10.95 20.86 1.18
C ARG A 149 -10.06 21.38 2.32
N LEU A 150 -9.78 20.53 3.31
CA LEU A 150 -8.97 20.88 4.47
C LEU A 150 -7.47 20.93 4.18
N SER A 151 -7.00 20.19 3.18
CA SER A 151 -5.58 20.17 2.77
C SER A 151 -5.25 21.10 1.60
N LYS A 152 -6.19 21.95 1.17
CA LYS A 152 -6.03 22.82 -0.02
C LYS A 152 -4.75 23.65 0.03
N GLU A 153 -4.51 24.34 1.14
CA GLU A 153 -3.38 25.27 1.35
C GLU A 153 -2.09 24.56 1.80
N SER A 154 -2.10 23.24 2.00
CA SER A 154 -0.91 22.48 2.42
C SER A 154 -0.02 22.14 1.22
N ASP A 155 1.29 22.34 1.34
CA ASP A 155 2.27 21.89 0.35
C ASP A 155 2.77 20.45 0.59
N ASP A 156 2.02 19.66 1.36
CA ASP A 156 2.30 18.23 1.53
C ASP A 156 1.89 17.43 0.28
N TYR A 157 2.80 17.38 -0.69
CA TYR A 157 2.64 16.66 -1.94
C TYR A 157 2.58 15.13 -1.73
N GLU A 158 3.26 14.59 -0.71
CA GLU A 158 3.22 13.16 -0.39
C GLU A 158 1.81 12.75 0.02
N PHE A 159 1.22 13.45 1.00
CA PHE A 159 -0.15 13.23 1.44
C PHE A 159 -1.15 13.37 0.30
N LYS A 160 -1.04 14.45 -0.48
CA LYS A 160 -1.93 14.70 -1.63
C LYS A 160 -1.85 13.58 -2.67
N ALA A 161 -0.66 13.06 -2.96
CA ALA A 161 -0.50 11.95 -3.88
C ALA A 161 -1.18 10.66 -3.38
N TYR A 162 -1.03 10.31 -2.09
CA TYR A 162 -1.73 9.17 -1.51
C TYR A 162 -3.25 9.35 -1.51
N LEU A 163 -3.74 10.53 -1.12
CA LEU A 163 -5.16 10.86 -1.12
C LEU A 163 -5.76 10.72 -2.53
N TYR A 164 -5.12 11.30 -3.54
CA TYR A 164 -5.62 11.23 -4.92
C TYR A 164 -5.56 9.83 -5.52
N ASN A 165 -4.52 9.03 -5.20
CA ASN A 165 -4.50 7.62 -5.58
C ASN A 165 -5.69 6.84 -5.00
N ASN A 166 -5.98 7.03 -3.70
CA ASN A 166 -7.09 6.35 -3.05
C ASN A 166 -8.45 6.73 -3.63
N ILE A 167 -8.64 8.02 -3.94
CA ILE A 167 -9.83 8.52 -4.61
C ILE A 167 -9.95 7.92 -6.02
N ALA A 168 -8.86 7.89 -6.78
CA ALA A 168 -8.86 7.30 -8.11
C ALA A 168 -9.25 5.82 -8.09
N LEU A 169 -8.67 5.02 -7.17
CA LEU A 169 -9.04 3.61 -7.01
C LEU A 169 -10.52 3.45 -6.64
N THR A 170 -11.05 4.37 -5.84
CA THR A 170 -12.46 4.40 -5.49
C THR A 170 -13.33 4.65 -6.73
N TYR A 171 -12.96 5.60 -7.60
CA TYR A 171 -13.64 5.81 -8.89
C TYR A 171 -13.49 4.66 -9.88
N ILE A 172 -12.34 3.97 -9.89
CA ILE A 172 -12.14 2.74 -10.68
C ILE A 172 -13.15 1.67 -10.23
N ASN A 173 -13.35 1.50 -8.92
CA ASN A 173 -14.32 0.53 -8.38
C ASN A 173 -15.77 0.90 -8.74
N LEU A 174 -16.08 2.20 -8.84
CA LEU A 174 -17.38 2.69 -9.33
C LEU A 174 -17.54 2.62 -10.86
N SER A 175 -16.51 2.17 -11.59
CA SER A 175 -16.48 2.22 -13.06
C SER A 175 -16.74 3.64 -13.60
N GLN A 176 -16.15 4.65 -12.95
CA GLN A 176 -16.18 6.06 -13.36
C GLN A 176 -14.80 6.48 -13.91
N PRO A 177 -14.49 6.15 -15.18
CA PRO A 177 -13.14 6.26 -15.71
C PRO A 177 -12.62 7.70 -15.79
N GLU A 178 -13.45 8.65 -16.21
CA GLU A 178 -13.05 10.06 -16.37
C GLU A 178 -12.59 10.69 -15.05
N SER A 179 -13.32 10.42 -13.96
CA SER A 179 -12.93 10.89 -12.63
C SER A 179 -11.67 10.18 -12.14
N ALA A 180 -11.57 8.86 -12.36
CA ALA A 180 -10.40 8.09 -11.97
C ALA A 180 -9.10 8.63 -12.59
N ILE A 181 -9.07 8.84 -13.91
CA ILE A 181 -7.84 9.30 -14.58
C ILE A 181 -7.44 10.71 -14.16
N ASN A 182 -8.39 11.63 -13.99
CA ASN A 182 -8.12 12.98 -13.50
C ASN A 182 -7.44 12.95 -12.11
N PHE A 183 -7.91 12.09 -11.21
CA PHE A 183 -7.28 11.93 -9.89
C PHE A 183 -5.93 11.22 -9.97
N LEU A 184 -5.73 10.26 -10.88
CA LEU A 184 -4.42 9.63 -11.09
C LEU A 184 -3.38 10.61 -11.65
N GLU A 185 -3.76 11.50 -12.55
CA GLU A 185 -2.87 12.54 -13.07
C GLU A 185 -2.47 13.52 -11.98
N LYS A 186 -3.42 13.92 -11.12
CA LYS A 186 -3.11 14.70 -9.92
C LYS A 186 -2.17 13.94 -8.99
N ALA A 187 -2.43 12.65 -8.74
CA ALA A 187 -1.57 11.83 -7.91
C ALA A 187 -0.13 11.76 -8.45
N LYS A 188 0.03 11.53 -9.75
CA LYS A 188 1.33 11.47 -10.44
C LYS A 188 2.08 12.78 -10.31
N LYS A 189 1.43 13.91 -10.63
CA LYS A 189 2.03 15.24 -10.51
C LYS A 189 2.52 15.54 -9.09
N ASN A 190 1.82 15.06 -8.06
CA ASN A 190 2.23 15.24 -6.68
C ASN A 190 3.37 14.26 -6.30
N ALA A 191 3.30 12.99 -6.71
CA ALA A 191 4.35 12.01 -6.46
C ALA A 191 5.69 12.41 -7.10
N GLU A 192 5.68 12.98 -8.31
CA GLU A 192 6.87 13.49 -9.00
C GLU A 192 7.54 14.67 -8.27
N LYS A 193 6.81 15.37 -7.38
CA LYS A 193 7.36 16.43 -6.53
C LYS A 193 8.03 15.91 -5.25
N VAL A 194 8.00 14.60 -5.01
CA VAL A 194 8.56 13.97 -3.81
C VAL A 194 9.63 12.96 -4.24
N PRO A 195 10.81 13.42 -4.70
CA PRO A 195 11.80 12.55 -5.36
C PRO A 195 12.34 11.43 -4.48
N ASP A 196 12.35 11.62 -3.16
CA ASP A 196 12.85 10.63 -2.19
C ASP A 196 11.82 9.51 -1.90
N LYS A 197 10.59 9.62 -2.42
CA LYS A 197 9.51 8.64 -2.23
C LYS A 197 9.26 7.85 -3.51
N LEU A 198 10.29 7.12 -3.94
CA LEU A 198 10.22 6.26 -5.14
C LEU A 198 9.08 5.23 -5.08
N ASP A 199 8.75 4.70 -3.90
CA ASP A 199 7.66 3.75 -3.75
C ASP A 199 6.29 4.34 -4.08
N LEU A 200 6.03 5.58 -3.63
CA LEU A 200 4.83 6.33 -3.95
C LEU A 200 4.71 6.58 -5.47
N LEU A 201 5.81 6.91 -6.12
CA LEU A 201 5.84 7.09 -7.57
C LEU A 201 5.52 5.78 -8.30
N SER A 202 6.18 4.68 -7.90
CA SER A 202 5.93 3.36 -8.50
C SER A 202 4.49 2.90 -8.33
N TYR A 203 3.91 3.13 -7.15
CA TYR A 203 2.52 2.82 -6.85
C TYR A 203 1.53 3.64 -7.68
N THR A 204 1.84 4.91 -7.88
CA THR A 204 1.03 5.78 -8.74
C THR A 204 1.06 5.28 -10.19
N TYR A 205 2.22 4.85 -10.69
CA TYR A 205 2.33 4.21 -12.00
C TYR A 205 1.56 2.89 -12.09
N ASP A 206 1.59 2.05 -11.05
CA ASP A 206 0.76 0.83 -11.00
C ASP A 206 -0.74 1.12 -11.09
N ASN A 207 -1.20 2.17 -10.41
CA ASN A 207 -2.62 2.55 -10.43
C ASN A 207 -3.02 3.08 -11.81
N ILE A 208 -2.16 3.85 -12.48
CA ILE A 208 -2.37 4.27 -13.86
C ILE A 208 -2.36 3.07 -14.82
N GLY A 209 -1.40 2.16 -14.67
CA GLY A 209 -1.36 0.92 -15.45
C GLY A 209 -2.62 0.09 -15.25
N SER A 210 -3.13 0.03 -14.01
CA SER A 210 -4.38 -0.65 -13.68
C SER A 210 -5.60 0.02 -14.31
N TYR A 211 -5.66 1.34 -14.30
CA TYR A 211 -6.69 2.11 -15.00
C TYR A 211 -6.73 1.76 -16.50
N TYR A 212 -5.60 1.88 -17.19
CA TYR A 212 -5.51 1.59 -18.63
C TYR A 212 -5.79 0.11 -18.94
N LYS A 213 -5.39 -0.81 -18.05
CA LYS A 213 -5.72 -2.24 -18.19
C LYS A 213 -7.23 -2.52 -18.18
N ILE A 214 -8.01 -1.71 -17.47
CA ILE A 214 -9.46 -1.90 -17.31
C ILE A 214 -10.24 -1.10 -18.35
N PHE A 215 -9.96 0.20 -18.46
CA PHE A 215 -10.79 1.15 -19.20
C PHE A 215 -10.15 1.71 -20.48
N GLY A 216 -8.85 1.48 -20.71
CA GLY A 216 -8.11 2.13 -21.79
C GLY A 216 -7.25 1.19 -22.63
N ASP A 217 -6.22 1.76 -23.26
CA ASP A 217 -5.27 1.02 -24.08
C ASP A 217 -4.32 0.17 -23.22
N LYS A 218 -4.30 -1.12 -23.50
CA LYS A 218 -3.43 -2.10 -22.83
C LYS A 218 -1.94 -1.90 -23.14
N ASN A 219 -1.57 -1.22 -24.23
CA ASN A 219 -0.18 -0.79 -24.47
C ASN A 219 0.26 0.24 -23.44
N ILE A 220 -0.55 1.27 -23.23
CA ILE A 220 -0.28 2.31 -22.22
C ILE A 220 -0.23 1.66 -20.82
N ALA A 221 -1.07 0.67 -20.55
CA ALA A 221 -0.99 -0.10 -19.30
C ALA A 221 0.38 -0.78 -19.11
N ILE A 222 0.93 -1.38 -20.16
CA ILE A 222 2.26 -2.01 -20.13
C ILE A 222 3.34 -0.96 -19.87
N GLU A 223 3.30 0.18 -20.56
CA GLU A 223 4.28 1.26 -20.38
C GLU A 223 4.34 1.72 -18.92
N TYR A 224 3.19 1.99 -18.31
CA TYR A 224 3.13 2.40 -16.90
C TYR A 224 3.56 1.29 -15.94
N TYR A 225 3.20 0.03 -16.19
CA TYR A 225 3.68 -1.08 -15.37
C TYR A 225 5.20 -1.31 -15.54
N GLU A 226 5.79 -1.05 -16.71
CA GLU A 226 7.24 -1.12 -16.92
C GLU A 226 7.97 0.04 -16.24
N GLN A 227 7.38 1.25 -16.23
CA GLN A 227 7.89 2.38 -15.44
C GLN A 227 7.88 2.07 -13.94
N SER A 228 6.76 1.53 -13.43
CA SER A 228 6.65 1.05 -12.03
C SER A 228 7.71 0.00 -11.70
N LEU A 229 7.85 -1.02 -12.55
CA LEU A 229 8.86 -2.08 -12.41
C LEU A 229 10.28 -1.51 -12.34
N SER A 230 10.62 -0.56 -13.22
CA SER A 230 11.93 0.08 -13.22
C SER A 230 12.23 0.78 -11.89
N VAL A 231 11.25 1.49 -11.32
CA VAL A 231 11.39 2.15 -10.02
C VAL A 231 11.56 1.11 -8.90
N LYS A 232 10.72 0.07 -8.87
CA LYS A 232 10.79 -1.00 -7.85
C LYS A 232 12.10 -1.79 -7.90
N GLN A 233 12.68 -1.97 -9.09
CA GLN A 233 14.01 -2.57 -9.24
C GLN A 233 15.11 -1.70 -8.63
N LYS A 234 15.01 -0.37 -8.72
CA LYS A 234 15.94 0.54 -8.05
C LYS A 234 15.79 0.51 -6.53
N VAL A 235 14.56 0.40 -6.03
CA VAL A 235 14.28 0.25 -4.58
C VAL A 235 14.73 -1.12 -4.06
N GLY A 236 14.67 -2.16 -4.89
CA GLY A 236 15.14 -3.50 -4.55
C GLY A 236 14.11 -4.37 -3.81
N ASN A 237 12.83 -3.98 -3.80
CA ASN A 237 11.78 -4.80 -3.19
C ASN A 237 11.36 -5.96 -4.10
N ILE A 238 11.85 -7.16 -3.79
CA ILE A 238 11.60 -8.39 -4.55
C ILE A 238 10.09 -8.66 -4.72
N SER A 239 9.29 -8.53 -3.66
CA SER A 239 7.85 -8.78 -3.69
C SER A 239 7.13 -7.88 -4.72
N ASP A 240 7.47 -6.59 -4.74
CA ASP A 240 6.85 -5.63 -5.66
C ASP A 240 7.31 -5.83 -7.11
N ILE A 241 8.56 -6.26 -7.31
CA ILE A 241 9.09 -6.65 -8.63
C ILE A 241 8.29 -7.83 -9.18
N ILE A 242 8.03 -8.85 -8.36
CA ILE A 242 7.22 -10.02 -8.74
C ILE A 242 5.79 -9.60 -9.10
N VAL A 243 5.15 -8.76 -8.26
CA VAL A 243 3.81 -8.22 -8.54
C VAL A 243 3.77 -7.48 -9.88
N SER A 244 4.83 -6.74 -10.22
CA SER A 244 4.90 -6.02 -11.50
C SER A 244 4.94 -7.00 -12.69
N PHE A 245 5.70 -8.10 -12.58
CA PHE A 245 5.68 -9.16 -13.61
C PHE A 245 4.34 -9.89 -13.70
N ILE A 246 3.64 -10.09 -12.57
CA ILE A 246 2.27 -10.63 -12.55
C ILE A 246 1.31 -9.67 -13.27
N ASN A 247 1.40 -8.37 -13.02
CA ASN A 247 0.58 -7.37 -13.70
C ASN A 247 0.84 -7.33 -15.21
N LEU A 248 2.12 -7.27 -15.61
CA LEU A 248 2.55 -7.28 -17.01
C LEU A 248 2.10 -8.54 -17.75
N SER A 249 2.28 -9.72 -17.13
CA SER A 249 1.78 -10.99 -17.71
C SER A 249 0.26 -10.99 -17.85
N GLY A 250 -0.48 -10.48 -16.87
CA GLY A 250 -1.93 -10.37 -16.94
C GLY A 250 -2.41 -9.48 -18.08
N VAL A 251 -1.71 -8.38 -18.38
CA VAL A 251 -2.01 -7.53 -19.54
C VAL A 251 -1.65 -8.24 -20.85
N ALA A 252 -0.48 -8.88 -20.92
CA ALA A 252 -0.04 -9.62 -22.11
C ALA A 252 -1.00 -10.76 -22.47
N ILE A 253 -1.47 -11.54 -21.48
CA ILE A 253 -2.51 -12.58 -21.64
C ILE A 253 -3.79 -11.96 -22.23
N LYS A 254 -4.28 -10.85 -21.68
CA LYS A 254 -5.47 -10.14 -22.21
C LYS A 254 -5.29 -9.62 -23.63
N LYS A 255 -4.05 -9.43 -24.09
CA LYS A 255 -3.71 -9.03 -25.46
C LYS A 255 -3.44 -10.21 -26.39
N ASN A 256 -3.52 -11.45 -25.90
CA ASN A 256 -3.06 -12.66 -26.59
C ASN A 256 -1.57 -12.64 -26.98
N ASP A 257 -0.75 -11.81 -26.31
CA ASP A 257 0.72 -11.83 -26.47
C ASP A 257 1.30 -12.88 -25.50
N PHE A 258 1.10 -14.14 -25.87
CA PHE A 258 1.48 -15.28 -25.03
C PHE A 258 3.00 -15.42 -24.88
N THR A 259 3.77 -14.92 -25.84
CA THR A 259 5.24 -14.86 -25.78
C THR A 259 5.70 -13.93 -24.66
N LYS A 260 5.19 -12.69 -24.61
CA LYS A 260 5.51 -11.78 -23.50
C LYS A 260 4.94 -12.27 -22.18
N ALA A 261 3.72 -12.81 -22.17
CA ALA A 261 3.12 -13.36 -20.96
C ALA A 261 4.01 -14.43 -20.32
N ARG A 262 4.49 -15.40 -21.12
CA ARG A 262 5.42 -16.44 -20.68
C ARG A 262 6.72 -15.84 -20.15
N LYS A 263 7.32 -14.89 -20.88
CA LYS A 263 8.54 -14.20 -20.46
C LYS A 263 8.40 -13.50 -19.11
N TYR A 264 7.30 -12.77 -18.89
CA TYR A 264 7.06 -12.09 -17.62
C TYR A 264 6.83 -13.08 -16.47
N LEU A 265 6.07 -14.17 -16.69
CA LEU A 265 5.87 -15.21 -15.67
C LEU A 265 7.17 -15.95 -15.33
N SER A 266 8.01 -16.27 -16.32
CA SER A 266 9.33 -16.84 -16.07
C SER A 266 10.22 -15.92 -15.24
N LYS A 267 10.18 -14.60 -15.50
CA LYS A 267 10.88 -13.61 -14.65
C LYS A 267 10.32 -13.59 -13.24
N ALA A 268 8.99 -13.59 -13.06
CA ALA A 268 8.39 -13.65 -11.73
C ALA A 268 8.88 -14.88 -10.93
N MET A 269 8.96 -16.04 -11.60
CA MET A 269 9.46 -17.29 -10.99
C MET A 269 10.97 -17.29 -10.74
N SER A 270 11.79 -16.58 -11.52
CA SER A 270 13.24 -16.54 -11.27
C SER A 270 13.61 -15.79 -9.98
N TYR A 271 12.74 -14.91 -9.49
CA TYR A 271 12.87 -14.32 -8.15
C TYR A 271 12.38 -15.26 -7.02
N HIS A 272 11.81 -16.41 -7.40
CA HIS A 272 11.20 -17.41 -6.53
C HIS A 272 11.63 -18.86 -6.81
N PRO A 273 12.92 -19.24 -6.70
CA PRO A 273 13.26 -20.66 -6.77
C PRO A 273 12.86 -21.42 -5.50
N ASP A 274 13.20 -20.98 -4.27
CA ASP A 274 13.01 -21.84 -3.07
C ASP A 274 13.07 -21.17 -1.66
N THR A 275 12.97 -19.85 -1.47
CA THR A 275 13.29 -19.25 -0.13
C THR A 275 12.40 -18.12 0.40
N LEU A 276 11.36 -17.72 -0.30
CA LEU A 276 10.47 -16.66 0.16
C LEU A 276 9.08 -17.24 0.36
N ASN A 277 8.75 -17.53 1.61
CA ASN A 277 7.44 -17.98 2.09
C ASN A 277 6.35 -16.92 1.79
N LEU A 278 6.05 -16.70 0.51
CA LEU A 278 5.04 -15.77 -0.01
C LEU A 278 3.93 -16.55 -0.75
N PRO A 279 3.16 -17.41 -0.06
CA PRO A 279 2.09 -18.22 -0.66
C PRO A 279 1.14 -17.41 -1.56
N LEU A 280 0.82 -16.17 -1.17
CA LEU A 280 -0.10 -15.31 -1.91
C LEU A 280 0.42 -14.88 -3.28
N LEU A 281 1.73 -14.62 -3.42
CA LEU A 281 2.32 -14.29 -4.72
C LEU A 281 2.38 -15.54 -5.60
N ASN A 282 2.72 -16.68 -5.02
CA ASN A 282 2.74 -17.95 -5.73
C ASN A 282 1.36 -18.30 -6.32
N ILE A 283 0.29 -18.13 -5.54
CA ILE A 283 -1.09 -18.30 -6.03
C ILE A 283 -1.38 -17.38 -7.22
N GLN A 284 -0.92 -16.14 -7.20
CA GLN A 284 -1.15 -15.19 -8.28
C GLN A 284 -0.35 -15.53 -9.56
N VAL A 285 0.90 -15.96 -9.42
CA VAL A 285 1.71 -16.46 -10.55
C VAL A 285 1.04 -17.68 -11.17
N ASN A 286 0.67 -18.67 -10.35
CA ASN A 286 -0.03 -19.88 -10.81
C ASN A 286 -1.36 -19.54 -11.49
N ARG A 287 -2.16 -18.62 -10.93
CA ARG A 287 -3.40 -18.17 -11.58
C ARG A 287 -3.16 -17.64 -12.99
N ASN A 288 -2.09 -16.87 -13.22
CA ASN A 288 -1.77 -16.37 -14.55
C ASN A 288 -1.17 -17.44 -15.47
N LEU A 289 -0.37 -18.37 -14.94
CA LEU A 289 0.09 -19.56 -15.68
C LEU A 289 -1.10 -20.42 -16.14
N GLY A 290 -2.03 -20.72 -15.25
CA GLY A 290 -3.25 -21.46 -15.57
C GLY A 290 -4.06 -20.77 -16.66
N LYS A 291 -4.22 -19.43 -16.59
CA LYS A 291 -4.88 -18.65 -17.65
C LYS A 291 -4.13 -18.71 -18.98
N LEU A 292 -2.81 -18.58 -18.95
CA LEU A 292 -1.97 -18.66 -20.14
C LEU A 292 -2.13 -20.03 -20.81
N TYR A 293 -1.96 -21.12 -20.06
CA TYR A 293 -2.08 -22.48 -20.59
C TYR A 293 -3.47 -22.79 -21.12
N TYR A 294 -4.52 -22.35 -20.39
CA TYR A 294 -5.89 -22.47 -20.84
C TYR A 294 -6.12 -21.78 -22.19
N GLN A 295 -5.62 -20.55 -22.36
CA GLN A 295 -5.76 -19.80 -23.61
C GLN A 295 -4.89 -20.33 -24.75
N THR A 296 -3.79 -21.02 -24.45
CA THR A 296 -2.95 -21.70 -25.47
C THR A 296 -3.40 -23.14 -25.75
N GLY A 297 -4.48 -23.62 -25.13
CA GLY A 297 -5.04 -24.96 -25.35
C GLY A 297 -4.37 -26.10 -24.58
N ASP A 298 -3.42 -25.81 -23.68
CA ASP A 298 -2.77 -26.81 -22.83
C ASP A 298 -3.56 -26.99 -21.52
N TYR A 299 -4.72 -27.64 -21.64
CA TYR A 299 -5.64 -27.80 -20.51
C TYR A 299 -5.06 -28.65 -19.37
N ASN A 300 -4.17 -29.60 -19.70
CA ASN A 300 -3.50 -30.43 -18.70
C ASN A 300 -2.62 -29.59 -17.79
N GLN A 301 -1.79 -28.71 -18.35
CA GLN A 301 -0.99 -27.77 -17.56
C GLN A 301 -1.87 -26.73 -16.85
N ALA A 302 -2.93 -26.24 -17.51
CA ALA A 302 -3.82 -25.26 -16.91
C ALA A 302 -4.45 -25.75 -15.58
N ILE A 303 -4.88 -27.02 -15.53
CA ILE A 303 -5.48 -27.62 -14.34
C ILE A 303 -4.48 -27.72 -13.18
N LEU A 304 -3.21 -28.02 -13.46
CA LEU A 304 -2.17 -28.10 -12.41
C LEU A 304 -1.97 -26.75 -11.71
N HIS A 305 -2.13 -25.65 -12.43
CA HIS A 305 -1.96 -24.29 -11.91
C HIS A 305 -3.23 -23.67 -11.30
N TYR A 306 -4.38 -24.34 -11.38
CA TYR A 306 -5.62 -23.90 -10.73
C TYR A 306 -5.94 -24.64 -9.43
N LYS A 307 -5.18 -25.67 -9.09
CA LYS A 307 -5.28 -26.39 -7.81
C LYS A 307 -4.60 -25.61 -6.68
#